data_AF-A0A2K8X207-F1
#
_entry.id   AF-A0A2K8X207-F1
#
_cell.length_a   1.000
_cell.length_b   1.000
_cell.length_c   1.000
_cell.angle_alpha   90.00
_cell.angle_beta   90.00
_cell.angle_gamma   90.00
#
_symmetry.space_group_name_H-M   'P 1'
#
loop_
_entity.id
_entity.type
_entity.pdbx_description
1 polymer ?
#
loop_
_entity_poly.entity_id
_entity_poly.type
_entity_poly.pdbx_seq_one_letter_code
_entity_poly.pdbx_strand_id
1 'polypeptide(L)' 'MFNNFKRRDDSIVFLKRNSESTSKKLKFTEGYMLKYFENLDSTVKNPMSESFVISAKGIGNGEHVNDWV' A
#
# COMPACT_ATOMS: atom_id res chain seq x y z
N MET A 1 5.51 -13.28 6.48
CA MET A 1 4.45 -13.46 7.50
C MET A 1 4.24 -12.14 8.23
N PHE A 2 3.02 -11.59 8.16
CA PHE A 2 2.70 -10.24 8.64
C PHE A 2 2.04 -10.27 10.03
N ASN A 3 2.25 -9.21 10.81
CA ASN A 3 1.60 -9.04 12.11
C ASN A 3 0.41 -8.08 11.96
N ASN A 4 -0.81 -8.58 12.20
CA ASN A 4 -2.05 -7.83 12.05
C ASN A 4 -2.14 -6.58 12.97
N PHE A 5 -1.39 -6.55 14.08
CA PHE A 5 -1.42 -5.44 15.04
C PHE A 5 -0.32 -4.41 14.81
N LYS A 6 0.64 -4.69 13.92
CA LYS A 6 1.76 -3.78 13.70
C LYS A 6 1.35 -2.67 12.76
N ARG A 7 1.16 -1.47 13.32
CA ARG A 7 0.98 -0.23 12.55
C ARG A 7 2.31 0.24 11.97
N ARG A 8 2.28 0.81 10.77
CA ARG A 8 3.45 1.38 10.09
C ARG A 8 3.09 2.65 9.34
N ASP A 9 4.04 3.57 9.32
CA ASP A 9 4.01 4.77 8.50
C ASP A 9 4.92 4.56 7.31
N ASP A 10 4.42 4.79 6.10
CA ASP A 10 5.21 4.61 4.88
C ASP A 10 4.67 5.43 3.71
N SER A 11 5.26 5.23 2.53
CA SER A 11 4.89 5.95 1.32
C SER A 11 4.94 5.11 0.07
N ILE A 12 3.97 5.33 -0.82
CA ILE A 12 3.93 4.79 -2.17
C ILE A 12 4.46 5.86 -3.12
N VAL A 13 5.56 5.57 -3.80
CA VAL A 13 6.21 6.46 -4.75
C VAL A 13 5.84 6.05 -6.17
N PHE A 14 5.14 6.93 -6.88
CA PHE A 14 4.82 6.76 -8.29
C PHE A 14 5.92 7.42 -9.12
N LEU A 15 6.64 6.62 -9.90
CA LEU A 15 7.67 7.10 -10.83
C LEU A 15 7.05 7.46 -12.19
N LYS A 16 7.70 8.35 -12.94
CA LYS A 16 7.29 8.65 -14.32
C LYS A 16 7.61 7.44 -15.22
N ARG A 17 6.77 7.20 -16.23
CA ARG A 17 6.97 6.08 -17.17
C ARG A 17 8.29 6.16 -17.95
N ASN A 18 8.71 7.37 -18.30
CA ASN A 18 9.84 7.61 -19.22
C ASN A 18 11.13 8.02 -18.48
N SER A 19 11.11 8.15 -17.15
CA SER A 19 12.27 8.58 -16.37
C SER A 19 12.13 8.10 -14.94
N GLU A 20 13.24 7.85 -14.24
CA GLU A 20 13.24 7.48 -12.83
C GLU A 20 12.92 8.64 -11.86
N SER A 21 12.42 9.78 -12.37
CA SER A 21 11.97 10.88 -11.52
C SER A 21 10.64 10.56 -10.84
N THR A 22 10.50 11.02 -9.59
CA THR A 22 9.26 10.89 -8.82
C THR A 22 8.17 11.78 -9.42
N SER A 23 7.01 11.18 -9.72
CA SER A 23 5.82 11.86 -10.21
C SER A 23 4.91 12.28 -9.05
N LYS A 24 4.58 11.33 -8.17
CA LYS A 24 3.71 11.56 -7.00
C LYS A 24 4.18 10.70 -5.85
N LYS A 25 4.06 11.22 -4.62
CA LYS A 25 4.31 10.47 -3.39
C LYS A 25 3.05 10.48 -2.54
N LEU A 26 2.48 9.31 -2.31
CA LEU A 26 1.37 9.12 -1.39
C LEU A 26 1.93 8.66 -0.05
N LYS A 27 1.79 9.47 1.00
CA LYS A 27 2.21 9.08 2.36
C LYS A 27 0.99 8.57 3.13
N PHE A 28 1.16 7.55 3.94
CA PHE A 28 0.14 7.08 4.87
C PHE A 28 0.72 6.88 6.26
N THR A 29 -0.12 7.10 7.28
CA THR A 29 0.25 6.99 8.71
C THR A 29 -0.68 6.05 9.46
N GLU A 30 -0.14 5.41 10.49
CA GLU A 30 -0.77 4.38 11.31
C GLU A 30 -1.44 3.26 10.49
N GLY A 31 -0.79 2.86 9.39
CA GLY A 31 -1.30 1.84 8.48
C GLY A 31 -1.20 0.42 9.05
N TYR A 32 -2.29 -0.34 9.05
CA TYR A 32 -2.31 -1.77 9.37
C TYR A 32 -2.99 -2.59 8.27
N MET A 33 -2.56 -3.84 8.11
CA MET A 33 -3.07 -4.73 7.06
C MET A 33 -4.40 -5.35 7.48
N LEU A 34 -5.41 -5.24 6.62
CA LEU A 34 -6.73 -5.83 6.82
C LEU A 34 -6.85 -7.21 6.18
N LYS A 35 -6.33 -7.33 4.95
CA LYS A 35 -6.43 -8.54 4.14
C LYS A 35 -5.12 -8.74 3.39
N TYR A 36 -4.73 -9.99 3.26
CA TYR A 36 -3.63 -10.45 2.44
C TYR A 36 -4.12 -11.65 1.64
N PHE A 37 -3.81 -11.66 0.36
CA PHE A 37 -4.13 -12.73 -0.56
C PHE A 37 -2.93 -12.95 -1.48
N GLU A 38 -2.49 -14.19 -1.56
CA GLU A 38 -1.41 -14.61 -2.42
C GLU A 38 -1.98 -15.63 -3.41
N ASN A 39 -1.78 -15.35 -4.70
CA ASN A 39 -2.28 -16.19 -5.77
C ASN A 39 -1.14 -16.69 -6.63
N LEU A 40 -1.16 -17.99 -6.92
CA LEU A 40 -0.27 -18.63 -7.86
C LEU A 40 -1.07 -19.27 -8.98
N ASP A 41 -0.87 -18.79 -10.20
CA ASP A 41 -1.53 -19.30 -11.40
C ASP A 41 -0.50 -19.42 -12.54
N SER A 42 -0.17 -20.66 -12.90
CA SER A 42 0.86 -20.96 -13.90
C SER A 42 0.46 -20.60 -15.35
N THR A 43 -0.81 -20.23 -15.59
CA THR A 43 -1.32 -19.93 -16.92
C THR A 43 -1.28 -18.43 -17.26
N VAL A 44 -1.13 -17.58 -16.25
CA VAL A 44 -1.21 -16.13 -16.38
C VAL A 44 0.18 -15.51 -16.53
N LYS A 45 0.28 -14.39 -17.25
CA LYS A 45 1.53 -13.67 -17.52
C LYS A 45 2.34 -13.34 -16.26
N ASN A 46 1.67 -13.04 -15.14
CA ASN A 46 2.28 -12.84 -13.83
C ASN A 46 1.85 -13.99 -12.92
N PRO A 47 2.63 -15.09 -12.87
CA PRO A 47 2.19 -16.33 -12.25
C PRO A 47 2.12 -16.29 -10.72
N MET A 48 2.76 -15.30 -10.10
CA MET A 48 2.69 -15.05 -8.66
C MET A 48 2.27 -13.59 -8.46
N SER A 49 1.22 -13.39 -7.65
CA SER A 49 0.74 -12.06 -7.31
C SER A 49 0.32 -12.00 -5.86
N GLU A 50 0.71 -10.91 -5.20
CA GLU A 50 0.33 -10.61 -3.83
C GLU A 50 -0.60 -9.40 -3.86
N SER A 51 -1.77 -9.55 -3.22
CA SER A 51 -2.77 -8.49 -3.08
C SER A 51 -3.02 -8.26 -1.60
N PHE A 52 -2.91 -7.02 -1.16
CA PHE A 52 -3.15 -6.66 0.23
C PHE A 52 -3.93 -5.36 0.34
N VAL A 53 -4.67 -5.23 1.43
CA VAL A 53 -5.46 -4.05 1.76
C VAL A 53 -4.93 -3.47 3.06
N ILE A 54 -4.56 -2.19 3.05
CA ILE A 54 -4.10 -1.44 4.22
C ILE A 54 -5.20 -0.44 4.61
N SER A 55 -5.54 -0.42 5.89
CA SER A 55 -6.29 0.66 6.50
C SER A 55 -5.31 1.61 7.16
N ALA A 56 -5.38 2.90 6.84
CA ALA A 56 -4.51 3.93 7.39
C ALA A 56 -5.33 5.04 8.03
N LYS A 57 -4.79 5.63 9.10
CA LYS A 57 -5.46 6.72 9.81
C LYS A 57 -5.36 8.01 9.02
N GLY A 58 -4.19 8.30 8.46
CA GLY A 58 -3.95 9.46 7.64
C GLY A 58 -3.44 9.06 6.25
N ILE A 59 -3.91 9.76 5.21
CA ILE A 59 -3.37 9.70 3.85
C ILE A 59 -3.06 11.13 3.36
N GLY A 60 -1.88 11.31 2.75
CA GLY A 60 -1.39 12.59 2.28
C GLY A 60 -1.30 12.69 0.75
N ASN A 61 -2.18 13.51 0.16
CA ASN A 61 -1.95 14.51 -0.92
C ASN A 61 -3.26 15.29 -1.19
N GLY A 62 -3.76 15.99 -0.17
CA GLY A 62 -5.14 16.49 -0.04
C GLY A 62 -5.77 15.90 1.24
N GLU A 63 -5.21 16.28 2.38
CA GLU A 63 -5.25 15.59 3.68
C GLU A 63 -6.61 14.95 4.03
N HIS A 64 -6.56 13.67 4.37
CA HIS A 64 -7.68 12.95 4.96
C HIS A 64 -7.18 12.22 6.20
N VAL A 65 -7.78 12.54 7.35
CA VAL A 65 -7.47 11.95 8.65
C VAL A 65 -8.76 11.40 9.24
N ASN A 66 -8.72 10.15 9.65
CA ASN A 66 -9.84 9.50 10.33
C ASN A 66 -9.71 9.69 11.86
N ASP A 67 -10.82 10.09 12.48
CA ASP A 67 -10.97 10.05 13.94
C ASP A 67 -11.30 8.62 14.37
N TRP A 68 -10.25 7.80 14.51
CA TRP A 68 -10.38 6.47 15.12
C TRP A 68 -10.52 6.64 16.64
N VAL A 69 -11.65 6.17 17.18
CA VAL A 69 -11.95 6.09 18.63
C VAL A 69 -11.27 4.89 19.25
#